data_AF-A0A142V890-F1
#
_entry.id   AF-A0A142V890-F1
#
_cell.length_a   1.000
_cell.length_b   1.000
_cell.length_c   1.000
_cell.angle_alpha   90.00
_cell.angle_beta   90.00
_cell.angle_gamma   90.00
#
_symmetry.space_group_name_H-M   'P 1'
#
loop_
_entity.id
_entity.type
_entity.pdbx_description
1 polymer ?
#
loop_
_entity_poly.entity_id
_entity_poly.type
_entity_poly.pdbx_seq_one_letter_code
_entity_poly.pdbx_strand_id
1 'polypeptide(L)'
;MAGQVAVTIGDKQWAADLATSPWELTQGLGGIQEIPPDTGMLFDLGFEQIITVTTEPMVFPLDIAFLSEDLVVTKIYHNVQPGYLVTSMSSARYFLEVNAGELDGVDSGSQASFQLLASESPVEASDLVTPMISFLGFILIGFFLVGIVRDFTGSMFSEPERKYLLSESKKGKCSFCQGSQEQCEICEKVSPRDYNLLSWVGAPVPDYSFAVESETKERKIDEVLKRLKEGVDGIQQSDKFREFLLTMSKFHNYSIGNLILIMLQKPDATHVAGYSTWKDLYRWVKKGEKGIAILAPCMPPKQKKLESPVDVEIEGEEGKPEDEAEIRPVFFKVVHVFDVSQTEGKPLPEFEVPSLTGEANEELFSQVKNLVESQGVEVSLLSRPDQDPDIKGFYSGKLIWVRPEESRAQQLKTLLHEVAHYYSEGVFRIPRADAETIAESVAFTIGAHFGFDTGTRSFPYVALWAKDKKTLEANLAAIRKVSGKIIDGLEQGAVKMAGVA
;
A
#
# COMPACT_ATOMS: atom_id res chain seq x y z
N MET A 1 15.53 -8.75 16.00
CA MET A 1 16.03 -10.14 16.08
C MET A 1 14.98 -10.88 16.88
N ALA A 2 14.47 -12.00 16.36
CA ALA A 2 13.59 -12.89 17.11
C ALA A 2 14.28 -13.25 18.43
N GLY A 3 13.55 -13.22 19.54
CA GLY A 3 14.09 -13.75 20.79
C GLY A 3 14.36 -15.24 20.60
N GLN A 4 15.41 -15.80 21.20
CA GLN A 4 15.57 -17.25 21.20
C GLN A 4 14.85 -17.85 22.40
N VAL A 5 14.21 -19.00 22.22
CA VAL A 5 13.54 -19.76 23.27
C VAL A 5 13.99 -21.21 23.25
N ALA A 6 14.18 -21.78 24.43
CA ALA A 6 14.28 -23.23 24.57
C ALA A 6 12.87 -23.77 24.76
N VAL A 7 12.36 -24.58 23.83
CA VAL A 7 11.04 -25.24 23.91
C VAL A 7 11.23 -26.69 24.34
N THR A 8 10.52 -27.13 25.37
CA THR A 8 10.60 -28.52 25.89
C THR A 8 9.23 -29.17 25.88
N ILE A 9 9.12 -30.37 25.30
CA ILE A 9 7.92 -31.19 25.30
C ILE A 9 8.32 -32.64 25.60
N GLY A 10 7.90 -33.17 26.74
CA GLY A 10 8.33 -34.50 27.20
C GLY A 10 9.83 -34.53 27.49
N ASP A 11 10.55 -35.45 26.84
CA ASP A 11 12.00 -35.60 26.89
C ASP A 11 12.74 -34.86 25.77
N LYS A 12 12.02 -34.16 24.90
CA LYS A 12 12.57 -33.43 23.74
C LYS A 12 12.70 -31.94 24.01
N GLN A 13 13.76 -31.35 23.47
CA GLN A 13 14.04 -29.93 23.61
C GLN A 13 14.56 -29.34 22.29
N TRP A 14 14.09 -28.16 21.93
CA TRP A 14 14.51 -27.40 20.75
C TRP A 14 14.98 -26.00 21.12
N ALA A 15 16.06 -25.55 20.48
CA ALA A 15 16.41 -24.13 20.44
C ALA A 15 15.64 -23.49 19.28
N ALA A 16 14.57 -22.78 19.59
CA ALA A 16 13.69 -22.19 18.60
C ALA A 16 13.79 -20.67 18.56
N ASP A 17 13.69 -20.10 17.37
CA ASP A 17 13.45 -18.68 17.22
C ASP A 17 12.00 -18.36 17.60
N LEU A 18 11.79 -17.36 18.44
CA LEU A 18 10.47 -16.91 18.88
C LEU A 18 9.92 -15.88 17.89
N ALA A 19 9.01 -16.34 17.04
CA ALA A 19 8.23 -15.48 16.17
C ALA A 19 7.06 -14.88 16.96
N THR A 20 7.18 -13.60 17.29
CA THR A 20 6.12 -12.83 17.99
C THR A 20 5.73 -11.58 17.21
N SER A 21 6.62 -11.08 16.36
CA SER A 21 6.30 -9.97 15.48
C SER A 21 5.61 -10.47 14.20
N PRO A 22 4.72 -9.66 13.60
CA PRO A 22 4.06 -9.97 12.33
C PRO A 22 4.98 -10.45 11.21
N TRP A 23 6.18 -9.88 11.10
CA TRP A 23 7.18 -10.26 10.10
C TRP A 23 7.73 -11.66 10.35
N GLU A 24 8.09 -11.98 11.59
CA GLU A 24 8.61 -13.29 11.97
C GLU A 24 7.54 -14.37 11.77
N LEU A 25 6.28 -14.09 12.14
CA LEU A 25 5.15 -15.01 11.96
C LEU A 25 4.85 -15.30 10.48
N THR A 26 5.08 -14.33 9.59
CA THR A 26 4.78 -14.46 8.15
C THR A 26 5.94 -15.06 7.37
N GLN A 27 7.18 -14.68 7.71
CA GLN A 27 8.35 -15.32 7.11
C GLN A 27 8.44 -16.78 7.53
N GLY A 28 8.25 -17.06 8.81
CA GLY A 28 8.45 -18.39 9.37
C GLY A 28 9.81 -18.95 8.94
N LEU A 29 9.79 -20.20 8.48
CA LEU A 29 10.92 -20.87 7.84
C LEU A 29 10.94 -20.74 6.30
N GLY A 30 10.16 -19.82 5.74
CA GLY A 30 9.98 -19.63 4.30
C GLY A 30 11.28 -19.27 3.57
N GLY A 31 11.57 -19.98 2.48
CA GLY A 31 12.79 -19.78 1.68
C GLY A 31 14.09 -20.28 2.32
N ILE A 32 14.07 -20.78 3.56
CA ILE A 32 15.22 -21.36 4.24
C ILE A 32 15.43 -22.79 3.73
N GLN A 33 16.65 -23.11 3.26
CA GLN A 33 16.95 -24.42 2.66
C GLN A 33 16.88 -25.59 3.65
N GLU A 34 17.35 -25.37 4.88
CA GLU A 34 17.36 -26.34 5.97
C GLU A 34 17.53 -25.60 7.31
N ILE A 35 17.10 -26.22 8.42
CA ILE A 35 17.42 -25.79 9.77
C ILE A 35 18.23 -26.88 10.50
N PRO A 36 19.15 -26.54 11.42
CA PRO A 36 19.91 -27.54 12.17
C PRO A 36 19.00 -28.49 12.97
N PRO A 37 19.45 -29.73 13.28
CA PRO A 37 18.73 -30.62 14.19
C PRO A 37 18.53 -29.99 15.57
N ASP A 38 17.45 -30.35 16.25
CA ASP A 38 17.09 -29.83 17.59
C ASP A 38 16.87 -28.30 17.60
N THR A 39 16.50 -27.73 16.44
CA THR A 39 16.12 -26.32 16.30
C THR A 39 14.74 -26.19 15.66
N GLY A 40 14.16 -25.00 15.75
CA GLY A 40 12.85 -24.76 15.19
C GLY A 40 12.44 -23.30 15.23
N MET A 41 11.15 -23.06 15.03
CA MET A 41 10.55 -21.75 15.22
C MET A 41 9.26 -21.91 16.02
N LEU A 42 9.15 -21.17 17.13
CA LEU A 42 7.95 -21.09 17.96
C LEU A 42 7.20 -19.82 17.61
N PHE A 43 5.93 -19.96 17.25
CA PHE A 43 5.06 -18.87 16.87
C PHE A 43 4.09 -18.60 18.03
N ASP A 44 4.06 -17.37 18.57
CA ASP A 44 3.06 -16.90 19.53
C ASP A 44 2.13 -15.89 18.85
N LEU A 45 0.86 -16.27 18.68
CA LEU A 45 -0.13 -15.44 18.00
C LEU A 45 -0.81 -14.44 18.95
N GLY A 46 -0.46 -14.47 20.23
CA GLY A 46 -0.90 -13.53 21.26
C GLY A 46 -2.26 -13.85 21.89
N PHE A 47 -3.10 -14.67 21.23
CA PHE A 47 -4.39 -15.13 21.73
C PHE A 47 -4.79 -16.47 21.09
N GLU A 48 -5.71 -17.18 21.73
CA GLU A 48 -6.25 -18.45 21.26
C GLU A 48 -7.18 -18.29 20.03
N GLN A 49 -6.93 -19.07 18.99
CA GLN A 49 -7.74 -19.09 17.78
C GLN A 49 -7.58 -20.39 16.99
N ILE A 50 -8.38 -20.59 15.95
CA ILE A 50 -8.09 -21.64 14.95
C ILE A 50 -6.93 -21.16 14.08
N ILE A 51 -5.80 -21.85 14.16
CA ILE A 51 -4.60 -21.49 13.41
C ILE A 51 -4.57 -22.26 12.10
N THR A 52 -4.32 -21.57 10.99
CA THR A 52 -4.03 -22.19 9.68
C THR A 52 -2.65 -21.75 9.21
N VAL A 53 -1.77 -22.72 8.98
CA VAL A 53 -0.38 -22.55 8.56
C VAL A 53 -0.27 -22.94 7.08
N THR A 54 0.44 -22.12 6.29
CA THR A 54 0.77 -22.43 4.90
C THR A 54 2.22 -22.88 4.78
N THR A 55 2.46 -24.03 4.19
CA THR A 55 3.81 -24.52 3.86
C THR A 55 4.21 -24.23 2.42
N GLU A 56 3.43 -23.44 1.67
CA GLU A 56 3.76 -23.01 0.30
C GLU A 56 5.14 -22.35 0.16
N PRO A 57 5.60 -21.48 1.08
CA PRO A 57 6.93 -20.87 0.97
C PRO A 57 8.08 -21.78 1.47
N MET A 58 7.78 -22.97 2.00
CA MET A 58 8.79 -23.89 2.54
C MET A 58 9.51 -24.65 1.42
N VAL A 59 10.76 -25.05 1.67
CA VAL A 59 11.55 -25.83 0.72
C VAL A 59 12.00 -27.19 1.26
N PHE A 60 11.66 -27.51 2.52
CA PHE A 60 11.89 -28.79 3.18
C PHE A 60 10.68 -29.19 4.05
N PRO A 61 10.50 -30.48 4.37
CA PRO A 61 9.35 -30.94 5.16
C PRO A 61 9.53 -30.67 6.66
N LEU A 62 8.41 -30.45 7.34
CA LEU A 62 8.37 -30.05 8.75
C LEU A 62 7.42 -30.93 9.57
N ASP A 63 7.69 -31.03 10.85
CA ASP A 63 6.72 -31.43 11.87
C ASP A 63 6.13 -30.17 12.52
N ILE A 64 4.80 -30.12 12.66
CA ILE A 64 4.08 -28.95 13.20
C ILE A 64 3.24 -29.37 14.41
N ALA A 65 3.50 -28.78 15.57
CA ALA A 65 2.68 -28.93 16.77
C ALA A 65 1.90 -27.64 17.07
N PHE A 66 0.60 -27.76 17.31
CA PHE A 66 -0.25 -26.68 17.83
C PHE A 66 -0.40 -26.80 19.33
N LEU A 67 -0.35 -25.67 20.05
CA LEU A 67 -0.46 -25.63 21.50
C LEU A 67 -1.50 -24.60 21.97
N SER A 68 -2.25 -24.93 23.02
CA SER A 68 -3.19 -24.04 23.70
C SER A 68 -2.46 -22.91 24.45
N GLU A 69 -3.22 -21.95 24.99
CA GLU A 69 -2.66 -20.90 25.86
C GLU A 69 -2.01 -21.48 27.12
N ASP A 70 -2.53 -22.59 27.65
CA ASP A 70 -1.95 -23.35 28.76
C ASP A 70 -0.73 -24.22 28.36
N LEU A 71 -0.21 -24.05 27.14
CA LEU A 71 0.92 -24.81 26.58
C LEU A 71 0.69 -26.33 26.51
N VAL A 72 -0.55 -26.75 26.30
CA VAL A 72 -0.87 -28.16 26.04
C VAL A 72 -0.88 -28.40 24.54
N VAL A 73 -0.17 -29.43 24.07
CA VAL A 73 -0.17 -29.82 22.66
C VAL A 73 -1.56 -30.30 22.25
N THR A 74 -2.24 -29.56 21.38
CA THR A 74 -3.60 -29.91 20.94
C THR A 74 -3.57 -30.86 19.75
N LYS A 75 -2.70 -30.59 18.78
CA LYS A 75 -2.59 -31.38 17.54
C LYS A 75 -1.17 -31.36 16.98
N ILE A 76 -0.75 -32.49 16.42
CA ILE A 76 0.53 -32.64 15.72
C ILE A 76 0.27 -33.11 14.29
N TYR A 77 1.02 -32.54 13.35
CA TYR A 77 1.11 -32.98 11.96
C TYR A 77 2.55 -33.34 11.65
N HIS A 78 2.78 -34.58 11.27
CA HIS A 78 4.13 -35.08 10.93
C HIS A 78 4.39 -34.99 9.44
N ASN A 79 5.64 -34.72 9.08
CA ASN A 79 6.18 -34.77 7.73
C ASN A 79 5.34 -33.98 6.71
N VAL A 80 4.92 -32.78 7.11
CA VAL A 80 4.17 -31.85 6.28
C VAL A 80 5.06 -31.40 5.13
N GLN A 81 4.68 -31.76 3.91
CA GLN A 81 5.41 -31.36 2.70
C GLN A 81 5.16 -29.88 2.38
N PRO A 82 6.05 -29.22 1.64
CA PRO A 82 5.77 -27.91 1.06
C PRO A 82 4.51 -27.88 0.19
N GLY A 83 3.79 -26.75 0.20
CA GLY A 83 2.61 -26.53 -0.65
C GLY A 83 1.26 -26.96 -0.05
N TYR A 84 1.19 -27.21 1.26
CA TYR A 84 -0.04 -27.62 1.95
C TYR A 84 -0.54 -26.57 2.94
N LEU A 85 -1.83 -26.64 3.27
CA LEU A 85 -2.44 -25.90 4.37
C LEU A 85 -2.69 -26.86 5.54
N VAL A 86 -2.24 -26.47 6.72
CA VAL A 86 -2.40 -27.24 7.95
C VAL A 86 -3.19 -26.43 8.96
N THR A 87 -4.24 -26.99 9.53
CA THR A 87 -5.14 -26.30 10.47
C THR A 87 -5.19 -27.00 11.82
N SER A 88 -5.17 -26.24 12.92
CA SER A 88 -5.10 -26.75 14.30
C SER A 88 -6.30 -27.62 14.73
N MET A 89 -7.44 -27.57 14.01
CA MET A 89 -8.73 -28.26 14.28
C MET A 89 -9.40 -27.90 15.61
N SER A 90 -8.65 -27.42 16.59
CA SER A 90 -9.10 -26.85 17.86
C SER A 90 -8.38 -25.52 18.12
N SER A 91 -8.88 -24.75 19.09
CA SER A 91 -8.24 -23.50 19.51
C SER A 91 -6.79 -23.74 19.92
N ALA A 92 -5.89 -22.88 19.45
CA ALA A 92 -4.47 -22.88 19.77
C ALA A 92 -3.98 -21.43 19.79
N ARG A 93 -3.04 -21.13 20.68
CA ARG A 93 -2.35 -19.83 20.74
C ARG A 93 -0.97 -19.90 20.09
N TYR A 94 -0.33 -21.05 20.17
CA TYR A 94 1.02 -21.26 19.67
C TYR A 94 1.04 -22.34 18.60
N PHE A 95 2.05 -22.28 17.74
CA PHE A 95 2.50 -23.47 17.02
C PHE A 95 4.02 -23.52 16.94
N LEU A 96 4.57 -24.72 16.87
CA LEU A 96 5.99 -25.02 16.79
C LEU A 96 6.27 -25.73 15.47
N GLU A 97 7.22 -25.22 14.71
CA GLU A 97 7.77 -25.86 13.50
C GLU A 97 9.18 -26.38 13.79
N VAL A 98 9.41 -27.66 13.52
CA VAL A 98 10.72 -28.35 13.66
C VAL A 98 10.95 -29.27 12.46
N ASN A 99 12.16 -29.82 12.31
CA ASN A 99 12.42 -30.75 11.20
C ASN A 99 11.48 -31.96 11.26
N ALA A 100 11.10 -32.46 10.08
CA ALA A 100 10.26 -33.65 9.99
C ALA A 100 10.85 -34.85 10.76
N GLY A 101 10.02 -35.52 11.57
CA GLY A 101 10.41 -36.64 12.44
C GLY A 101 10.90 -36.23 13.82
N GLU A 102 11.16 -34.95 14.08
CA GLU A 102 11.61 -34.52 15.40
C GLU A 102 10.49 -34.56 16.45
N LEU A 103 9.20 -34.53 16.06
CA LEU A 103 8.09 -34.70 17.01
C LEU A 103 7.71 -36.17 17.25
N ASP A 104 8.43 -37.15 16.69
CA ASP A 104 8.12 -38.58 16.88
C ASP A 104 8.13 -38.97 18.38
N GLY A 105 7.01 -39.48 18.88
CA GLY A 105 6.85 -39.86 20.29
C GLY A 105 6.30 -38.74 21.20
N VAL A 106 6.00 -37.57 20.65
CA VAL A 106 5.20 -36.54 21.34
C VAL A 106 3.71 -36.80 21.08
N ASP A 107 2.90 -36.84 22.12
CA ASP A 107 1.46 -37.08 22.03
C ASP A 107 0.65 -35.78 22.18
N SER A 108 -0.51 -35.71 21.51
CA SER A 108 -1.55 -34.72 21.84
C SER A 108 -1.94 -34.85 23.33
N GLY A 109 -1.97 -33.72 24.03
CA GLY A 109 -2.16 -33.63 25.49
C GLY A 109 -0.85 -33.48 26.27
N SER A 110 0.31 -33.59 25.62
CA SER A 110 1.61 -33.34 26.26
C SER A 110 1.73 -31.89 26.70
N GLN A 111 2.28 -31.68 27.90
CA GLN A 111 2.58 -30.34 28.41
C GLN A 111 3.90 -29.84 27.83
N ALA A 112 3.88 -28.65 27.24
CA ALA A 112 5.06 -27.94 26.80
C ALA A 112 5.47 -26.87 27.82
N SER A 113 6.72 -26.46 27.73
CA SER A 113 7.24 -25.26 28.40
C SER A 113 8.25 -24.57 27.49
N PHE A 114 8.42 -23.26 27.63
CA PHE A 114 9.52 -22.56 26.97
C PHE A 114 10.18 -21.52 27.88
N GLN A 115 11.48 -21.32 27.67
CA GLN A 115 12.29 -20.36 28.43
C GLN A 115 13.01 -19.41 27.46
N LEU A 116 12.86 -18.10 27.69
CA LEU A 116 13.55 -17.07 26.89
C LEU A 116 15.06 -17.13 27.16
N LEU A 117 15.86 -17.24 26.10
CA LEU A 117 17.32 -17.20 26.14
C LEU A 117 17.76 -15.73 25.99
N ALA A 118 18.51 -15.23 26.97
CA ALA A 118 18.96 -13.83 26.95
C ALA A 118 19.96 -13.58 25.80
N SER A 119 19.69 -12.57 24.98
CA SER A 119 20.66 -12.08 23.98
C SER A 119 21.81 -11.38 24.71
N GLU A 120 23.03 -11.93 24.64
CA GLU A 120 24.22 -11.17 25.00
C GLU A 120 24.36 -10.00 24.02
N SER A 121 24.31 -8.76 24.52
CA SER A 121 24.64 -7.57 23.74
C SER A 121 26.15 -7.48 23.55
N PRO A 122 26.66 -7.07 22.36
CA PRO A 122 28.09 -6.82 22.22
C PRO A 122 28.47 -5.59 23.04
N VAL A 123 29.48 -5.77 23.89
CA VAL A 123 30.11 -4.78 24.75
C VAL A 123 30.48 -3.52 23.97
N GLU A 124 30.02 -2.35 24.44
CA GLU A 124 30.58 -1.06 24.06
C GLU A 124 32.06 -1.01 24.46
N ALA A 125 32.96 -0.98 23.49
CA ALA A 125 34.36 -0.66 23.71
C ALA A 125 34.61 0.80 23.32
N SER A 126 35.07 1.58 24.30
CA SER A 126 35.44 2.98 24.20
C SER A 126 36.73 3.22 23.40
N ASP A 127 36.80 4.42 22.81
CA ASP A 127 37.98 4.99 22.19
C ASP A 127 39.18 5.07 23.17
N LEU A 128 40.35 4.55 22.78
CA LEU A 128 41.62 5.29 22.68
C LEU A 128 42.80 4.41 22.24
N VAL A 129 43.64 5.01 21.38
CA VAL A 129 45.03 4.73 20.97
C VAL A 129 45.28 3.97 19.65
N THR A 130 45.72 4.74 18.64
CA THR A 130 46.25 4.44 17.28
C THR A 130 47.76 4.04 17.30
N PRO A 131 48.51 3.81 16.19
CA PRO A 131 48.24 3.41 14.79
C PRO A 131 49.16 2.25 14.26
N MET A 132 49.02 1.94 12.95
CA MET A 132 49.99 1.30 12.02
C MET A 132 49.92 -0.21 11.73
N ILE A 133 50.10 -0.48 10.42
CA ILE A 133 50.25 -1.78 9.70
C ILE A 133 48.87 -2.39 9.36
N SER A 134 48.40 -2.52 8.12
CA SER A 134 49.06 -2.61 6.81
C SER A 134 48.13 -2.08 5.72
N PHE A 135 48.56 -0.99 5.07
CA PHE A 135 47.99 -0.46 3.84
C PHE A 135 48.79 -1.02 2.66
N LEU A 136 48.79 -2.35 2.48
CA LEU A 136 49.44 -3.03 1.34
C LEU A 136 48.93 -4.47 1.25
N GLY A 137 47.70 -4.64 0.75
CA GLY A 137 47.11 -5.98 0.63
C GLY A 137 45.86 -6.13 -0.23
N PHE A 138 45.29 -5.06 -0.79
CA PHE A 138 44.04 -5.14 -1.57
C PHE A 138 44.00 -4.23 -2.81
N ILE A 139 45.12 -4.11 -3.53
CA ILE A 139 45.16 -3.50 -4.88
C ILE A 139 45.60 -4.49 -5.98
N LEU A 140 45.80 -5.78 -5.70
CA LEU A 140 46.31 -6.75 -6.70
C LEU A 140 45.47 -8.02 -6.93
N ILE A 141 44.17 -8.01 -6.60
CA ILE A 141 43.27 -9.13 -6.97
C ILE A 141 42.00 -8.65 -7.72
N GLY A 142 41.77 -7.34 -7.82
CA GLY A 142 40.63 -6.75 -8.55
C GLY A 142 40.86 -6.46 -10.04
N PHE A 143 42.01 -6.80 -10.61
CA PHE A 143 42.34 -6.50 -12.02
C PHE A 143 42.61 -7.72 -12.91
N PHE A 144 42.32 -8.94 -12.43
CA PHE A 144 42.56 -10.17 -13.22
C PHE A 144 41.32 -11.05 -13.47
N LEU A 145 40.10 -10.55 -13.19
CA LEU A 145 38.83 -11.22 -13.53
C LEU A 145 37.88 -10.37 -14.38
N VAL A 146 38.42 -9.42 -15.16
CA VAL A 146 37.69 -8.66 -16.20
C VAL A 146 38.25 -8.93 -17.61
N GLY A 147 39.18 -9.89 -17.76
CA GLY A 147 39.88 -10.16 -19.01
C GLY A 147 39.48 -11.41 -19.81
N ILE A 148 38.71 -12.35 -19.25
CA ILE A 148 38.52 -13.70 -19.87
C ILE A 148 37.05 -14.16 -19.92
N VAL A 149 36.08 -13.24 -19.96
CA VAL A 149 34.66 -13.60 -20.28
C VAL A 149 34.09 -12.75 -21.42
N ARG A 150 34.93 -12.01 -22.16
CA ARG A 150 34.52 -11.30 -23.37
C ARG A 150 34.69 -12.11 -24.67
N ASP A 151 35.36 -13.27 -24.61
CA ASP A 151 35.66 -14.09 -25.80
C ASP A 151 35.02 -15.49 -25.79
N PHE A 152 34.02 -15.76 -24.93
CA PHE A 152 33.38 -17.10 -24.88
C PHE A 152 31.83 -17.15 -24.92
N THR A 153 31.16 -16.04 -25.26
CA THR A 153 29.69 -16.04 -25.51
C THR A 153 29.30 -15.58 -26.92
N GLY A 154 30.25 -15.55 -27.85
CA GLY A 154 30.04 -15.22 -29.26
C GLY A 154 29.54 -16.38 -30.15
N SER A 155 29.27 -17.58 -29.61
CA SER A 155 28.99 -18.74 -30.47
C SER A 155 28.04 -19.80 -29.89
N MET A 156 26.98 -19.44 -29.15
CA MET A 156 26.04 -20.46 -28.65
C MET A 156 24.53 -20.15 -28.68
N PHE A 157 24.08 -19.10 -29.37
CA PHE A 157 22.66 -18.91 -29.64
C PHE A 157 22.41 -18.58 -31.11
N SER A 158 22.51 -19.61 -31.95
CA SER A 158 21.82 -19.65 -33.25
C SER A 158 20.58 -20.52 -33.07
N GLU A 159 19.40 -19.89 -33.01
CA GLU A 159 18.12 -20.59 -33.16
C GLU A 159 17.45 -20.22 -34.49
N PRO A 160 16.62 -21.14 -35.04
CA PRO A 160 16.32 -21.20 -36.46
C PRO A 160 15.10 -20.37 -36.85
N GLU A 161 15.13 -19.89 -38.10
CA GLU A 161 14.04 -19.20 -38.77
C GLU A 161 12.71 -19.98 -38.70
N ARG A 162 11.71 -19.42 -38.01
CA ARG A 162 10.30 -19.75 -38.25
C ARG A 162 9.67 -18.70 -39.15
N LYS A 163 9.55 -19.06 -40.43
CA LYS A 163 8.65 -18.44 -41.40
C LYS A 163 7.22 -18.52 -40.89
N TYR A 164 6.65 -17.38 -40.49
CA TYR A 164 5.20 -17.19 -40.49
C TYR A 164 4.80 -16.47 -41.77
N LEU A 165 3.87 -17.11 -42.48
CA LEU A 165 3.31 -16.73 -43.76
C LEU A 165 2.65 -15.35 -43.65
N LEU A 166 3.12 -14.43 -44.50
CA LEU A 166 2.44 -13.20 -44.86
C LEU A 166 1.06 -13.53 -45.42
N SER A 167 0.00 -13.16 -44.70
CA SER A 167 -1.20 -12.65 -45.37
C SER A 167 -1.00 -11.14 -45.49
N GLU A 168 -1.12 -10.64 -46.73
CA GLU A 168 -0.96 -9.24 -47.06
C GLU A 168 -1.99 -8.38 -46.32
N SER A 169 -1.55 -7.73 -45.23
CA SER A 169 -2.28 -6.59 -44.68
C SER A 169 -1.75 -5.32 -45.33
N LYS A 170 -2.67 -4.61 -46.00
CA LYS A 170 -2.46 -3.35 -46.70
C LYS A 170 -1.63 -2.37 -45.85
N LYS A 171 -0.59 -1.81 -46.46
CA LYS A 171 0.20 -0.66 -45.99
C LYS A 171 -0.70 0.44 -45.41
N GLY A 172 -0.83 0.50 -44.09
CA GLY A 172 -1.33 1.68 -43.38
C GLY A 172 -0.22 2.73 -43.35
N LYS A 173 -0.33 3.76 -44.19
CA LYS A 173 0.55 4.94 -44.15
C LYS A 173 0.21 5.77 -42.90
N CYS A 174 1.23 6.30 -42.22
CA CYS A 174 1.08 7.32 -41.18
C CYS A 174 0.21 8.48 -41.71
N SER A 175 -0.85 8.84 -40.97
CA SER A 175 -1.82 9.88 -41.36
C SER A 175 -1.20 11.28 -41.47
N PHE A 176 -0.01 11.50 -40.90
CA PHE A 176 0.68 12.80 -40.90
C PHE A 176 1.67 12.97 -42.06
N CYS A 177 2.07 11.90 -42.74
CA CYS A 177 3.10 11.92 -43.79
C CYS A 177 2.52 11.65 -45.19
N GLN A 178 1.35 12.21 -45.49
CA GLN A 178 0.82 12.22 -46.86
C GLN A 178 1.45 13.37 -47.63
N GLY A 179 2.64 13.17 -48.21
CA GLY A 179 3.17 14.16 -49.15
C GLY A 179 4.60 13.99 -49.65
N SER A 180 5.52 13.36 -48.91
CA SER A 180 6.93 13.27 -49.33
C SER A 180 7.43 11.82 -49.32
N GLN A 181 8.08 11.41 -50.41
CA GLN A 181 8.72 10.10 -50.57
C GLN A 181 10.10 10.04 -49.87
N GLU A 182 10.23 10.59 -48.67
CA GLU A 182 11.44 10.44 -47.86
C GLU A 182 11.12 9.64 -46.59
N GLN A 183 12.01 8.72 -46.23
CA GLN A 183 11.91 7.94 -45.00
C GLN A 183 11.83 8.90 -43.81
N CYS A 184 10.74 8.83 -43.05
CA CYS A 184 10.52 9.65 -41.88
C CYS A 184 11.54 9.28 -40.80
N GLU A 185 12.59 10.08 -40.64
CA GLU A 185 13.58 9.95 -39.54
C GLU A 185 13.01 10.34 -38.15
N ILE A 186 11.71 10.65 -38.05
CA ILE A 186 11.07 11.21 -36.83
C ILE A 186 10.29 10.16 -36.03
N CYS A 187 10.23 8.90 -36.46
CA CYS A 187 9.38 7.89 -35.81
C CYS A 187 10.13 6.61 -35.44
N GLU A 188 10.83 6.60 -34.30
CA GLU A 188 11.20 5.36 -33.63
C GLU A 188 10.14 4.93 -32.60
N LYS A 189 9.87 3.62 -32.53
CA LYS A 189 8.87 3.02 -31.66
C LYS A 189 9.35 3.02 -30.21
N VAL A 190 8.57 3.63 -29.31
CA VAL A 190 8.70 3.44 -27.86
C VAL A 190 8.04 2.12 -27.45
N SER A 191 8.73 1.35 -26.60
CA SER A 191 8.30 0.01 -26.18
C SER A 191 7.22 0.05 -25.07
N PRO A 192 6.19 -0.82 -25.10
CA PRO A 192 5.03 -0.83 -24.17
C PRO A 192 5.26 -1.13 -22.67
N ARG A 193 6.49 -1.05 -22.14
CA ARG A 193 6.85 -1.72 -20.87
C ARG A 193 6.23 -1.12 -19.59
N ASP A 194 5.80 0.15 -19.60
CA ASP A 194 5.36 0.85 -18.39
C ASP A 194 3.92 1.41 -18.45
N TYR A 195 3.12 1.01 -19.45
CA TYR A 195 1.72 1.46 -19.60
C TYR A 195 0.85 1.16 -18.38
N ASN A 196 1.17 0.10 -17.63
CA ASN A 196 0.46 -0.27 -16.40
C ASN A 196 0.59 0.75 -15.27
N LEU A 197 1.56 1.68 -15.32
CA LEU A 197 1.71 2.71 -14.28
C LEU A 197 0.76 3.91 -14.46
N LEU A 198 0.12 4.03 -15.64
CA LEU A 198 -0.76 5.16 -15.95
C LEU A 198 -2.15 5.03 -15.29
N SER A 199 -2.56 3.81 -14.89
CA SER A 199 -3.77 3.58 -14.08
C SER A 199 -3.74 4.35 -12.75
N TRP A 200 -2.56 4.49 -12.15
CA TRP A 200 -2.32 5.17 -10.87
C TRP A 200 -2.55 6.69 -10.89
N VAL A 201 -2.68 7.27 -12.09
CA VAL A 201 -2.83 8.73 -12.31
C VAL A 201 -4.25 9.09 -12.78
N GLY A 202 -5.14 8.10 -13.00
CA GLY A 202 -6.58 8.33 -13.09
C GLY A 202 -7.29 8.16 -14.44
N ALA A 203 -6.75 7.41 -15.42
CA ALA A 203 -7.54 6.84 -16.54
C ALA A 203 -6.75 5.78 -17.34
N PRO A 204 -7.40 4.74 -17.93
CA PRO A 204 -6.77 3.91 -18.94
C PRO A 204 -6.56 4.71 -20.23
N VAL A 205 -5.32 4.75 -20.72
CA VAL A 205 -4.97 5.47 -21.95
C VAL A 205 -5.35 4.59 -23.15
N PRO A 206 -6.13 5.08 -24.14
CA PRO A 206 -6.34 4.33 -25.38
C PRO A 206 -5.01 4.18 -26.13
N ASP A 207 -4.82 3.03 -26.78
CA ASP A 207 -3.78 2.84 -27.79
C ASP A 207 -3.92 3.94 -28.84
N TYR A 208 -2.99 4.92 -28.91
CA TYR A 208 -2.41 5.50 -30.14
C TYR A 208 -1.49 6.71 -29.85
N SER A 209 -0.29 6.64 -30.46
CA SER A 209 0.58 7.72 -30.99
C SER A 209 0.68 9.05 -30.24
N PHE A 210 1.67 9.16 -29.35
CA PHE A 210 2.12 10.44 -28.80
C PHE A 210 3.11 11.14 -29.74
N ALA A 211 2.79 12.37 -30.15
CA ALA A 211 3.78 13.28 -30.71
C ALA A 211 4.58 13.90 -29.54
N VAL A 212 5.89 13.66 -29.52
CA VAL A 212 6.81 14.10 -28.47
C VAL A 212 7.57 15.35 -28.94
N GLU A 213 7.59 16.41 -28.11
CA GLU A 213 8.61 17.47 -28.23
C GLU A 213 9.81 17.20 -27.31
N SER A 214 10.97 16.96 -27.94
CA SER A 214 12.38 17.02 -27.50
C SER A 214 12.82 16.26 -26.22
N GLU A 215 13.79 15.36 -26.43
CA GLU A 215 14.47 14.40 -25.55
C GLU A 215 14.75 14.83 -24.08
N THR A 216 14.89 16.13 -23.79
CA THR A 216 15.12 16.62 -22.41
C THR A 216 13.91 16.50 -21.49
N LYS A 217 12.68 16.46 -22.02
CA LYS A 217 11.46 16.28 -21.22
C LYS A 217 11.14 14.80 -20.97
N GLU A 218 11.46 13.92 -21.92
CA GLU A 218 11.29 12.47 -21.79
C GLU A 218 12.09 11.92 -20.61
N ARG A 219 13.37 12.30 -20.49
CA ARG A 219 14.21 11.86 -19.34
C ARG A 219 13.63 12.22 -17.97
N LYS A 220 12.95 13.36 -17.85
CA LYS A 220 12.34 13.80 -16.58
C LYS A 220 11.05 13.02 -16.27
N ILE A 221 10.26 12.72 -17.29
CA ILE A 221 9.07 11.87 -17.14
C ILE A 221 9.51 10.46 -16.73
N ASP A 222 10.53 9.90 -17.39
CA ASP A 222 11.06 8.57 -17.07
C ASP A 222 11.58 8.49 -15.63
N GLU A 223 12.28 9.52 -15.15
CA GLU A 223 12.75 9.59 -13.76
C GLU A 223 11.58 9.62 -12.76
N VAL A 224 10.51 10.37 -13.06
CA VAL A 224 9.31 10.44 -12.23
C VAL A 224 8.55 9.11 -12.25
N LEU A 225 8.42 8.47 -13.41
CA LEU A 225 7.78 7.15 -13.53
C LEU A 225 8.58 6.07 -12.82
N LYS A 226 9.91 6.11 -12.89
CA LYS A 226 10.80 5.22 -12.13
C LYS A 226 10.61 5.39 -10.63
N ARG A 227 10.62 6.63 -10.11
CA ARG A 227 10.33 6.90 -8.70
C ARG A 227 8.95 6.43 -8.28
N LEU A 228 7.94 6.65 -9.12
CA LEU A 228 6.58 6.18 -8.86
C LEU A 228 6.55 4.66 -8.75
N LYS A 229 7.22 3.94 -9.66
CA LYS A 229 7.34 2.48 -9.61
C LYS A 229 8.00 2.00 -8.31
N GLU A 230 9.15 2.56 -7.97
CA GLU A 230 9.87 2.24 -6.72
C GLU A 230 9.00 2.52 -5.47
N GLY A 231 8.24 3.61 -5.48
CA GLY A 231 7.29 3.94 -4.42
C GLY A 231 6.14 2.95 -4.29
N VAL A 232 5.56 2.53 -5.42
CA VAL A 232 4.52 1.51 -5.46
C VAL A 232 5.03 0.17 -4.95
N ASP A 233 6.25 -0.23 -5.34
CA ASP A 233 6.84 -1.49 -4.88
C ASP A 233 7.17 -1.42 -3.37
N GLY A 234 7.58 -0.25 -2.87
CA GLY A 234 7.87 -0.01 -1.45
C GLY A 234 6.64 0.14 -0.55
N ILE A 235 5.46 0.49 -1.10
CA ILE A 235 4.24 0.70 -0.31
C ILE A 235 3.74 -0.59 0.37
N GLN A 236 4.23 -1.75 -0.07
CA GLN A 236 3.97 -3.06 0.52
C GLN A 236 4.57 -3.21 1.93
N GLN A 237 5.49 -2.33 2.32
CA GLN A 237 6.07 -2.29 3.65
C GLN A 237 5.16 -1.49 4.59
N SER A 238 4.90 -2.00 5.80
CA SER A 238 3.97 -1.41 6.77
C SER A 238 4.24 0.06 7.07
N ASP A 239 5.52 0.44 7.23
CA ASP A 239 5.91 1.80 7.57
C ASP A 239 5.63 2.77 6.41
N LYS A 240 5.93 2.33 5.17
CA LYS A 240 5.66 3.09 3.94
C LYS A 240 4.17 3.21 3.66
N PHE A 241 3.40 2.17 3.97
CA PHE A 241 1.95 2.21 3.85
C PHE A 241 1.35 3.22 4.84
N ARG A 242 1.83 3.23 6.09
CA ARG A 242 1.41 4.23 7.08
C ARG A 242 1.77 5.65 6.66
N GLU A 243 2.99 5.89 6.21
CA GLU A 243 3.41 7.18 5.64
C GLU A 243 2.51 7.61 4.48
N PHE A 244 2.10 6.65 3.64
CA PHE A 244 1.17 6.90 2.54
C PHE A 244 -0.22 7.31 3.03
N LEU A 245 -0.80 6.61 4.02
CA LEU A 245 -2.09 7.00 4.60
C LEU A 245 -2.03 8.37 5.28
N LEU A 246 -0.94 8.69 5.98
CA LEU A 246 -0.70 10.03 6.54
C LEU A 246 -0.54 11.11 5.46
N THR A 247 0.02 10.76 4.32
CA THR A 247 0.10 11.67 3.17
C THR A 247 -1.29 11.85 2.55
N MET A 248 -2.06 10.77 2.44
CA MET A 248 -3.45 10.81 1.96
C MET A 248 -4.35 11.64 2.86
N SER A 249 -4.18 11.56 4.19
CA SER A 249 -4.99 12.36 5.11
C SER A 249 -4.79 13.86 4.91
N LYS A 250 -3.60 14.30 4.47
CA LYS A 250 -3.30 15.72 4.18
C LYS A 250 -3.67 16.15 2.76
N PHE A 251 -3.57 15.23 1.80
CA PHE A 251 -3.60 15.54 0.37
C PHE A 251 -4.65 14.71 -0.39
N HIS A 252 -5.80 14.41 0.23
CA HIS A 252 -6.82 13.48 -0.29
C HIS A 252 -7.35 13.81 -1.69
N ASN A 253 -7.22 15.07 -2.12
CA ASN A 253 -7.58 15.55 -3.45
C ASN A 253 -6.60 15.14 -4.56
N TYR A 254 -5.36 14.76 -4.26
CA TYR A 254 -4.37 14.31 -5.24
C TYR A 254 -4.60 12.85 -5.65
N SER A 255 -4.17 12.46 -6.86
CA SER A 255 -4.18 11.06 -7.30
C SER A 255 -3.21 10.20 -6.47
N ILE A 256 -3.42 8.88 -6.43
CA ILE A 256 -2.55 7.94 -5.70
C ILE A 256 -1.09 8.10 -6.14
N GLY A 257 -0.84 8.17 -7.45
CA GLY A 257 0.50 8.38 -7.97
C GLY A 257 1.13 9.69 -7.47
N ASN A 258 0.35 10.77 -7.43
CA ASN A 258 0.85 12.05 -6.91
C ASN A 258 1.04 12.04 -5.39
N LEU A 259 0.22 11.30 -4.64
CA LEU A 259 0.41 11.07 -3.20
C LEU A 259 1.74 10.36 -2.94
N ILE A 260 2.02 9.28 -3.67
CA ILE A 260 3.30 8.54 -3.56
C ILE A 260 4.48 9.47 -3.92
N LEU A 261 4.36 10.24 -5.00
CA LEU A 261 5.41 11.17 -5.42
C LEU A 261 5.68 12.27 -4.39
N ILE A 262 4.64 12.82 -3.76
CA ILE A 262 4.77 13.81 -2.68
C ILE A 262 5.44 13.16 -1.47
N MET A 263 4.94 12.01 -1.02
CA MET A 263 5.48 11.25 0.12
C MET A 263 6.98 10.96 -0.05
N LEU A 264 7.40 10.45 -1.21
CA LEU A 264 8.80 10.08 -1.45
C LEU A 264 9.76 11.28 -1.51
N GLN A 265 9.29 12.41 -2.01
CA GLN A 265 10.14 13.60 -2.20
C GLN A 265 10.15 14.52 -0.99
N LYS A 266 9.05 14.55 -0.23
CA LYS A 266 8.89 15.39 0.96
C LYS A 266 7.93 14.74 1.97
N PRO A 267 8.40 13.77 2.79
CA PRO A 267 7.58 13.08 3.78
C PRO A 267 6.96 14.01 4.85
N ASP A 268 7.63 15.12 5.12
CA ASP A 268 7.24 16.16 6.09
C ASP A 268 6.28 17.19 5.49
N ALA A 269 5.81 17.01 4.25
CA ALA A 269 4.90 17.95 3.60
C ALA A 269 3.60 18.11 4.42
N THR A 270 3.12 19.35 4.49
CA THR A 270 1.89 19.75 5.18
C THR A 270 0.92 20.42 4.23
N HIS A 271 1.41 21.29 3.33
CA HIS A 271 0.57 22.01 2.37
C HIS A 271 1.33 22.18 1.07
N VAL A 272 0.82 21.61 -0.01
CA VAL A 272 1.53 21.56 -1.29
C VAL A 272 0.68 22.24 -2.37
N ALA A 273 1.28 23.22 -3.05
CA ALA A 273 0.64 23.94 -4.14
C ALA A 273 1.63 24.33 -5.25
N GLY A 274 1.08 24.66 -6.42
CA GLY A 274 1.85 25.18 -7.54
C GLY A 274 2.35 26.60 -7.29
N TYR A 275 3.36 27.01 -8.04
CA TYR A 275 3.97 28.34 -7.90
C TYR A 275 2.97 29.50 -8.03
N SER A 276 2.03 29.40 -8.98
CA SER A 276 0.98 30.42 -9.17
C SER A 276 0.05 30.51 -7.97
N THR A 277 -0.38 29.37 -7.43
CA THR A 277 -1.25 29.32 -6.25
C THR A 277 -0.59 29.96 -5.04
N TRP A 278 0.70 29.70 -4.81
CA TRP A 278 1.43 30.37 -3.74
C TRP A 278 1.49 31.89 -3.93
N LYS A 279 1.74 32.33 -5.17
CA LYS A 279 1.76 33.75 -5.51
C LYS A 279 0.40 34.42 -5.24
N ASP A 280 -0.70 33.75 -5.56
CA ASP A 280 -2.07 34.23 -5.30
C ASP A 280 -2.36 34.32 -3.79
N LEU A 281 -1.76 33.44 -2.99
CA LEU A 281 -1.78 33.47 -1.52
C LEU A 281 -0.77 34.47 -0.92
N TYR A 282 -0.15 35.34 -1.72
CA TYR A 282 0.88 36.29 -1.30
C TYR A 282 2.09 35.62 -0.62
N ARG A 283 2.49 34.46 -1.15
CA ARG A 283 3.69 33.72 -0.77
C ARG A 283 4.57 33.44 -2.00
N TRP A 284 5.88 33.39 -1.80
CA TRP A 284 6.86 33.13 -2.84
C TRP A 284 7.74 31.96 -2.44
N VAL A 285 8.10 31.12 -3.40
CA VAL A 285 9.06 30.03 -3.17
C VAL A 285 10.44 30.63 -2.90
N LYS A 286 11.09 30.19 -1.82
CA LYS A 286 12.42 30.65 -1.44
C LYS A 286 13.42 30.26 -2.53
N LYS A 287 14.40 31.14 -2.76
CA LYS A 287 15.42 30.92 -3.80
C LYS A 287 16.26 29.69 -3.46
N GLY A 288 16.35 28.75 -4.41
CA GLY A 288 17.16 27.53 -4.27
C GLY A 288 16.39 26.30 -3.80
N GLU A 289 15.11 26.45 -3.43
CA GLU A 289 14.26 25.32 -3.05
C GLU A 289 14.01 24.36 -4.21
N LYS A 290 14.05 23.07 -3.92
CA LYS A 290 13.78 22.01 -4.90
C LYS A 290 12.28 21.72 -4.93
N GLY A 291 11.66 21.84 -6.10
CA GLY A 291 10.26 21.51 -6.29
C GLY A 291 9.99 20.00 -6.22
N ILE A 292 8.80 19.64 -5.74
CA ILE A 292 8.27 18.28 -5.73
C ILE A 292 7.67 18.00 -7.10
N ALA A 293 8.22 17.02 -7.82
CA ALA A 293 7.75 16.66 -9.16
C ALA A 293 6.47 15.80 -9.06
N ILE A 294 5.39 16.23 -9.71
CA ILE A 294 4.11 15.52 -9.81
C ILE A 294 3.66 15.41 -11.27
N LEU A 295 2.71 14.52 -11.54
CA LEU A 295 2.11 14.33 -12.86
C LEU A 295 0.79 15.11 -12.97
N ALA A 296 0.72 16.04 -13.92
CA ALA A 296 -0.49 16.80 -14.22
C ALA A 296 -1.10 16.39 -15.56
N PRO A 297 -2.43 16.15 -15.63
CA PRO A 297 -3.11 15.86 -16.88
C PRO A 297 -3.12 17.08 -17.79
N CYS A 298 -2.87 16.87 -19.09
CA CYS A 298 -3.03 17.85 -20.14
C CYS A 298 -4.35 17.56 -20.85
N MET A 299 -5.36 18.38 -20.55
CA MET A 299 -6.69 18.26 -21.12
C MET A 299 -6.70 18.76 -22.57
N PRO A 300 -7.54 18.17 -23.45
CA PRO A 300 -7.69 18.67 -24.81
C PRO A 300 -8.18 20.12 -24.78
N PRO A 301 -7.76 20.97 -25.75
CA PRO A 301 -8.28 22.32 -25.84
C PRO A 301 -9.81 22.25 -26.01
N LYS A 302 -10.55 22.98 -25.16
CA LYS A 302 -12.00 23.11 -25.31
C LYS A 302 -12.29 23.59 -26.73
N GLN A 303 -12.99 22.78 -27.52
CA GLN A 303 -13.48 23.25 -28.82
C GLN A 303 -14.35 24.48 -28.55
N LYS A 304 -13.90 25.65 -28.99
CA LYS A 304 -14.80 26.81 -29.09
C LYS A 304 -15.91 26.38 -30.05
N LYS A 305 -17.17 26.37 -29.57
CA LYS A 305 -18.32 26.28 -30.47
C LYS A 305 -18.11 27.34 -31.55
N LEU A 306 -17.85 26.89 -32.77
CA LEU A 306 -17.80 27.75 -33.93
C LEU A 306 -19.26 28.17 -34.14
N GLU A 307 -19.61 29.40 -33.77
CA GLU A 307 -20.87 30.00 -34.21
C GLU A 307 -20.82 30.05 -35.73
N SER A 308 -21.41 29.02 -36.36
CA SER A 308 -21.65 29.02 -37.79
C SER A 308 -22.95 29.78 -37.98
N PRO A 309 -22.96 30.90 -38.71
CA PRO A 309 -24.18 31.57 -39.09
C PRO A 309 -24.86 30.71 -40.16
N VAL A 310 -26.17 30.51 -40.02
CA VAL A 310 -27.22 30.48 -41.06
C VAL A 310 -28.36 29.59 -40.55
N ASP A 311 -29.49 30.26 -40.33
CA ASP A 311 -30.80 29.68 -40.07
C ASP A 311 -31.21 28.72 -41.20
N VAL A 312 -31.42 27.45 -40.86
CA VAL A 312 -32.39 26.60 -41.56
C VAL A 312 -33.08 25.73 -40.51
N GLU A 313 -34.31 26.09 -40.18
CA GLU A 313 -35.22 25.24 -39.40
C GLU A 313 -35.51 23.97 -40.21
N ILE A 314 -35.05 22.83 -39.70
CA ILE A 314 -35.56 21.52 -40.11
C ILE A 314 -36.05 20.82 -38.84
N GLU A 315 -37.37 20.76 -38.70
CA GLU A 315 -38.06 19.96 -37.70
C GLU A 315 -37.83 18.46 -37.96
N GLY A 316 -37.50 17.72 -36.90
CA GLY A 316 -37.64 16.27 -36.86
C GLY A 316 -36.34 15.48 -36.81
N GLU A 317 -35.87 15.18 -35.60
CA GLU A 317 -35.60 13.81 -35.11
C GLU A 317 -35.14 13.91 -33.65
N GLU A 318 -35.77 13.13 -32.77
CA GLU A 318 -35.41 13.01 -31.35
C GLU A 318 -33.97 12.53 -31.21
N GLY A 319 -33.05 13.48 -31.03
CA GLY A 319 -31.67 13.22 -30.68
C GLY A 319 -31.58 12.61 -29.29
N LYS A 320 -31.07 11.38 -29.23
CA LYS A 320 -30.55 10.75 -28.01
C LYS A 320 -29.72 11.77 -27.22
N PRO A 321 -29.77 11.78 -25.86
CA PRO A 321 -28.85 12.61 -25.10
C PRO A 321 -27.43 12.24 -25.53
N GLU A 322 -26.69 13.23 -26.02
CA GLU A 322 -25.25 13.11 -26.27
C GLU A 322 -24.64 12.60 -24.98
N ASP A 323 -24.15 11.36 -24.99
CA ASP A 323 -23.30 10.85 -23.93
C ASP A 323 -22.23 11.92 -23.68
N GLU A 324 -22.21 12.48 -22.46
CA GLU A 324 -21.14 13.36 -22.00
C GLU A 324 -19.83 12.62 -22.26
N ALA A 325 -19.17 12.93 -23.38
CA ALA A 325 -17.90 12.32 -23.73
C ALA A 325 -16.95 12.69 -22.58
N GLU A 326 -16.66 11.71 -21.71
CA GLU A 326 -15.72 11.87 -20.61
C GLU A 326 -14.49 12.60 -21.15
N ILE A 327 -14.28 13.84 -20.71
CA ILE A 327 -13.13 14.63 -21.16
C ILE A 327 -11.90 13.94 -20.57
N ARG A 328 -11.26 13.10 -21.38
CA ARG A 328 -10.08 12.34 -20.98
C ARG A 328 -8.82 13.17 -21.25
N PRO A 329 -7.80 13.09 -20.38
CA PRO A 329 -6.54 13.76 -20.61
C PRO A 329 -5.87 13.22 -21.87
N VAL A 330 -5.26 14.11 -22.66
CA VAL A 330 -4.54 13.75 -23.89
C VAL A 330 -3.17 13.14 -23.56
N PHE A 331 -2.49 13.69 -22.56
CA PHE A 331 -1.21 13.19 -22.04
C PHE A 331 -0.95 13.76 -20.64
N PHE A 332 0.10 13.30 -19.96
CA PHE A 332 0.54 13.84 -18.67
C PHE A 332 1.88 14.56 -18.82
N LYS A 333 2.08 15.62 -18.04
CA LYS A 333 3.36 16.33 -17.96
C LYS A 333 3.85 16.41 -16.52
N VAL A 334 5.16 16.43 -16.35
CA VAL A 334 5.78 16.71 -15.04
C VAL A 334 5.61 18.21 -14.74
N VAL A 335 4.99 18.51 -13.61
CA VAL A 335 4.94 19.86 -13.03
C VAL A 335 5.56 19.82 -11.64
N HIS A 336 5.92 21.00 -11.12
CA HIS A 336 6.51 21.12 -9.80
C HIS A 336 5.58 21.87 -8.86
N VAL A 337 5.39 21.29 -7.69
CA VAL A 337 4.69 21.89 -6.56
C VAL A 337 5.66 22.07 -5.40
N PHE A 338 5.30 22.94 -4.46
CA PHE A 338 6.16 23.32 -3.35
C PHE A 338 5.35 23.25 -2.06
N ASP A 339 6.01 22.82 -0.98
CA ASP A 339 5.41 22.85 0.34
C ASP A 339 5.48 24.26 0.96
N VAL A 340 4.56 24.58 1.87
CA VAL A 340 4.54 25.87 2.59
C VAL A 340 5.87 26.20 3.28
N SER A 341 6.59 25.22 3.82
CA SER A 341 7.92 25.39 4.45
C SER A 341 8.98 25.95 3.47
N GLN A 342 8.79 25.69 2.17
CA GLN A 342 9.64 26.15 1.07
C GLN A 342 9.25 27.55 0.58
N THR A 343 8.25 28.17 1.19
CA THR A 343 7.76 29.49 0.80
C THR A 343 7.98 30.52 1.91
N GLU A 344 8.03 31.79 1.53
CA GLU A 344 8.06 32.97 2.40
C GLU A 344 6.94 33.92 2.00
N GLY A 345 6.37 34.66 2.95
CA GLY A 345 5.26 35.58 2.70
C GLY A 345 4.24 35.58 3.83
N LYS A 346 3.01 36.00 3.52
CA LYS A 346 1.95 36.12 4.54
C LYS A 346 1.68 34.78 5.22
N PRO A 347 1.55 34.74 6.56
CA PRO A 347 1.16 33.51 7.24
C PRO A 347 -0.19 33.06 6.68
N LEU A 348 -0.30 31.76 6.42
CA LEU A 348 -1.59 31.17 6.09
C LEU A 348 -2.49 31.23 7.34
N PRO A 349 -3.83 31.21 7.19
CA PRO A 349 -4.71 30.95 8.31
C PRO A 349 -4.19 29.72 9.07
N GLU A 350 -4.07 29.82 10.40
CA GLU A 350 -3.68 28.68 11.23
C GLU A 350 -4.78 27.62 11.14
N PHE A 351 -4.62 26.69 10.20
CA PHE A 351 -5.19 25.37 10.33
C PHE A 351 -4.16 24.58 11.12
N GLU A 352 -4.42 24.39 12.42
CA GLU A 352 -3.59 23.51 13.22
C GLU A 352 -3.63 22.13 12.56
N VAL A 353 -2.49 21.66 12.04
CA VAL A 353 -2.33 20.24 11.72
C VAL A 353 -2.46 19.54 13.06
N PRO A 354 -3.59 18.88 13.35
CA PRO A 354 -3.85 18.50 14.70
C PRO A 354 -2.91 17.36 15.06
N SER A 355 -2.24 17.47 16.20
CA SER A 355 -1.35 16.43 16.69
C SER A 355 -2.16 15.16 16.87
N LEU A 356 -1.66 14.04 16.33
CA LEU A 356 -2.32 12.75 16.48
C LEU A 356 -2.35 12.35 17.95
N THR A 357 -3.51 12.46 18.60
CA THR A 357 -3.72 12.01 19.97
C THR A 357 -4.55 10.73 19.96
N GLY A 358 -4.25 9.80 20.87
CA GLY A 358 -5.11 8.62 21.10
C GLY A 358 -6.34 8.93 21.97
N GLU A 359 -6.58 10.21 22.28
CA GLU A 359 -7.69 10.66 23.11
C GLU A 359 -8.96 10.77 22.29
N ALA A 360 -10.11 10.67 22.95
CA ALA A 360 -11.39 10.76 22.26
C ALA A 360 -11.62 12.16 21.68
N ASN A 361 -11.87 12.24 20.38
CA ASN A 361 -12.33 13.47 19.73
C ASN A 361 -13.88 13.47 19.67
N GLU A 362 -14.51 14.07 20.68
CA GLU A 362 -15.98 14.13 20.80
C GLU A 362 -16.66 14.92 19.67
N GLU A 363 -15.98 15.95 19.18
CA GLU A 363 -16.46 16.74 18.06
C GLU A 363 -16.51 15.88 16.80
N LEU A 364 -15.40 15.19 16.48
CA LEU A 364 -15.35 14.26 15.36
C LEU A 364 -16.39 13.16 15.47
N PHE A 365 -16.57 12.57 16.66
CA PHE A 365 -17.60 11.55 16.88
C PHE A 365 -18.98 12.09 16.51
N SER A 366 -19.31 13.29 17.00
CA SER A 366 -20.61 13.93 16.76
C SER A 366 -20.81 14.26 15.29
N GLN A 367 -19.78 14.79 14.62
CA GLN A 367 -19.82 15.11 13.19
C GLN A 367 -20.02 13.85 12.34
N VAL A 368 -19.27 12.77 12.62
CA VAL A 368 -19.39 11.48 11.91
C VAL A 368 -20.77 10.88 12.12
N LYS A 369 -21.28 10.87 13.35
CA LYS A 369 -22.64 10.39 13.66
C LYS A 369 -23.69 11.17 12.88
N ASN A 370 -23.65 12.51 12.93
CA ASN A 370 -24.61 13.36 12.23
C ASN A 370 -24.53 13.18 10.71
N LEU A 371 -23.33 13.00 10.16
CA LEU A 371 -23.12 12.78 8.73
C LEU A 371 -23.89 11.55 8.24
N VAL A 372 -23.75 10.41 8.91
CA VAL A 372 -24.43 9.17 8.49
C VAL A 372 -25.91 9.15 8.84
N GLU A 373 -26.33 9.77 9.96
CA GLU A 373 -27.75 9.93 10.31
C GLU A 373 -28.50 10.78 9.30
N SER A 374 -27.85 11.84 8.76
CA SER A 374 -28.43 12.67 7.69
C SER A 374 -28.67 11.88 6.38
N GLN A 375 -28.00 10.74 6.22
CA GLN A 375 -28.11 9.84 5.08
C GLN A 375 -29.05 8.65 5.37
N GLY A 376 -29.73 8.67 6.52
CA GLY A 376 -30.71 7.67 6.92
C GLY A 376 -30.11 6.39 7.50
N VAL A 377 -28.89 6.45 8.04
CA VAL A 377 -28.24 5.36 8.78
C VAL A 377 -28.27 5.69 10.27
N GLU A 378 -28.90 4.83 11.07
CA GLU A 378 -28.95 4.98 12.53
C GLU A 378 -27.61 4.58 13.15
N VAL A 379 -27.11 5.38 14.09
CA VAL A 379 -25.95 5.03 14.93
C VAL A 379 -26.45 4.69 16.34
N SER A 380 -26.37 3.42 16.72
CA SER A 380 -26.86 2.92 18.00
C SER A 380 -25.70 2.62 18.96
N LEU A 381 -25.80 3.19 20.17
CA LEU A 381 -24.95 2.91 21.32
C LEU A 381 -25.74 2.16 22.42
N LEU A 382 -26.82 1.45 22.04
CA LEU A 382 -27.61 0.70 23.01
C LEU A 382 -26.87 -0.59 23.38
N SER A 383 -26.80 -0.88 24.69
CA SER A 383 -26.15 -2.10 25.18
C SER A 383 -26.87 -3.34 24.64
N ARG A 384 -26.08 -4.35 24.26
CA ARG A 384 -26.55 -5.64 23.76
C ARG A 384 -25.87 -6.75 24.57
N PRO A 385 -26.48 -7.19 25.68
CA PRO A 385 -25.85 -8.14 26.60
C PRO A 385 -25.54 -9.50 25.97
N ASP A 386 -26.35 -9.92 24.99
CA ASP A 386 -26.19 -11.19 24.28
C ASP A 386 -25.18 -11.12 23.12
N GLN A 387 -24.59 -9.95 22.87
CA GLN A 387 -23.60 -9.76 21.80
C GLN A 387 -22.23 -10.25 22.26
N ASP A 388 -21.59 -11.08 21.43
CA ASP A 388 -20.22 -11.56 21.62
C ASP A 388 -19.28 -10.41 22.05
N PRO A 389 -18.62 -10.48 23.23
CA PRO A 389 -17.73 -9.46 23.76
C PRO A 389 -16.65 -8.98 22.78
N ASP A 390 -16.18 -9.85 21.89
CA ASP A 390 -15.11 -9.53 20.95
C ASP A 390 -15.58 -8.60 19.82
N ILE A 391 -16.90 -8.54 19.58
CA ILE A 391 -17.49 -7.64 18.58
C ILE A 391 -17.65 -6.25 19.18
N LYS A 392 -16.83 -5.31 18.71
CA LYS A 392 -16.84 -3.90 19.18
C LYS A 392 -17.84 -3.03 18.43
N GLY A 393 -18.24 -3.45 17.24
CA GLY A 393 -19.22 -2.77 16.40
C GLY A 393 -19.54 -3.59 15.16
N PHE A 394 -20.58 -3.17 14.44
CA PHE A 394 -20.87 -3.68 13.10
C PHE A 394 -21.77 -2.72 12.34
N TYR A 395 -21.62 -2.72 11.02
CA TYR A 395 -22.56 -2.14 10.06
C TYR A 395 -23.48 -3.22 9.48
N SER A 396 -24.80 -2.97 9.48
CA SER A 396 -25.78 -3.83 8.81
C SER A 396 -26.99 -3.04 8.31
N GLY A 397 -27.15 -2.97 6.98
CA GLY A 397 -28.28 -2.32 6.32
C GLY A 397 -28.29 -0.80 6.54
N LYS A 398 -29.10 -0.34 7.51
CA LYS A 398 -29.22 1.07 7.91
C LYS A 398 -28.87 1.29 9.38
N LEU A 399 -28.18 0.34 9.99
CA LEU A 399 -27.76 0.42 11.38
C LEU A 399 -26.24 0.30 11.46
N ILE A 400 -25.62 1.22 12.17
CA ILE A 400 -24.28 1.10 12.70
C ILE A 400 -24.43 0.95 14.20
N TRP A 401 -23.98 -0.17 14.74
CA TRP A 401 -23.93 -0.39 16.18
C TRP A 401 -22.50 -0.30 16.66
N VAL A 402 -22.28 0.43 17.76
CA VAL A 402 -20.98 0.53 18.43
C VAL A 402 -21.18 0.17 19.89
N ARG A 403 -20.31 -0.68 20.43
CA ARG A 403 -20.37 -1.14 21.82
C ARG A 403 -20.22 0.04 22.79
N PRO A 404 -21.22 0.34 23.63
CA PRO A 404 -21.17 1.49 24.53
C PRO A 404 -20.24 1.30 25.73
N GLU A 405 -19.87 0.06 26.07
CA GLU A 405 -18.97 -0.24 27.19
C GLU A 405 -17.48 0.01 26.88
N GLU A 406 -17.14 0.24 25.61
CA GLU A 406 -15.78 0.55 25.18
C GLU A 406 -15.36 1.96 25.59
N SER A 407 -14.04 2.19 25.70
CA SER A 407 -13.52 3.55 25.87
C SER A 407 -13.96 4.46 24.73
N ARG A 408 -14.12 5.76 24.99
CA ARG A 408 -14.64 6.67 23.97
C ARG A 408 -13.76 6.78 22.72
N ALA A 409 -12.44 6.72 22.89
CA ALA A 409 -11.51 6.66 21.77
C ALA A 409 -11.73 5.38 20.95
N GLN A 410 -11.92 4.24 21.61
CA GLN A 410 -12.24 2.99 20.93
C GLN A 410 -13.61 3.05 20.23
N GLN A 411 -14.62 3.67 20.83
CA GLN A 411 -15.92 3.89 20.18
C GLN A 411 -15.79 4.73 18.92
N LEU A 412 -15.00 5.80 18.95
CA LEU A 412 -14.74 6.65 17.78
C LEU A 412 -14.00 5.87 16.68
N LYS A 413 -12.97 5.12 17.05
CA LYS A 413 -12.25 4.24 16.11
C LYS A 413 -13.20 3.25 15.44
N THR A 414 -14.02 2.56 16.23
CA THR A 414 -15.00 1.60 15.72
C THR A 414 -16.04 2.29 14.84
N LEU A 415 -16.56 3.45 15.25
CA LEU A 415 -17.52 4.21 14.44
C LEU A 415 -16.93 4.56 13.07
N LEU A 416 -15.70 5.08 13.01
CA LEU A 416 -15.02 5.38 11.76
C LEU A 416 -14.85 4.14 10.88
N HIS A 417 -14.53 2.98 11.47
CA HIS A 417 -14.41 1.69 10.78
C HIS A 417 -15.75 1.25 10.15
N GLU A 418 -16.83 1.24 10.94
CA GLU A 418 -18.15 0.85 10.43
C GLU A 418 -18.71 1.84 9.40
N VAL A 419 -18.42 3.12 9.56
CA VAL A 419 -18.76 4.15 8.57
C VAL A 419 -17.99 3.93 7.26
N ALA A 420 -16.72 3.52 7.34
CA ALA A 420 -15.95 3.16 6.16
C ALA A 420 -16.57 1.97 5.40
N HIS A 421 -17.07 0.96 6.12
CA HIS A 421 -17.84 -0.14 5.54
C HIS A 421 -19.11 0.34 4.83
N TYR A 422 -19.85 1.28 5.43
CA TYR A 422 -21.04 1.88 4.82
C TYR A 422 -20.74 2.61 3.50
N TYR A 423 -19.66 3.39 3.43
CA TYR A 423 -19.30 4.15 2.23
C TYR A 423 -18.57 3.34 1.16
N SER A 424 -18.06 2.16 1.51
CA SER A 424 -17.36 1.28 0.59
C SER A 424 -18.37 0.59 -0.33
N GLU A 425 -18.28 0.85 -1.63
CA GLU A 425 -19.14 0.21 -2.63
C GLU A 425 -18.63 -1.21 -2.91
N GLY A 426 -19.52 -2.22 -2.86
CA GLY A 426 -19.14 -3.58 -3.26
C GLY A 426 -18.29 -4.34 -2.24
N VAL A 427 -18.29 -3.93 -0.97
CA VAL A 427 -17.64 -4.65 0.17
C VAL A 427 -17.96 -6.14 0.19
N PHE A 428 -19.19 -6.52 -0.16
CA PHE A 428 -19.63 -7.92 -0.22
C PHE A 428 -19.19 -8.68 -1.50
N ARG A 429 -18.53 -8.01 -2.44
CA ARG A 429 -18.03 -8.59 -3.72
C ARG A 429 -16.52 -8.77 -3.75
N ILE A 430 -15.81 -8.29 -2.73
CA ILE A 430 -14.37 -8.46 -2.53
C ILE A 430 -14.12 -9.42 -1.36
N PRO A 431 -12.95 -10.08 -1.28
CA PRO A 431 -12.58 -10.86 -0.11
C PRO A 431 -12.76 -10.05 1.18
N ARG A 432 -13.32 -10.66 2.23
CA ARG A 432 -13.53 -10.01 3.53
C ARG A 432 -12.25 -9.34 4.06
N ALA A 433 -11.16 -10.04 3.86
CA ALA A 433 -9.79 -9.59 4.02
C ALA A 433 -9.50 -8.17 3.48
N ASP A 434 -9.81 -7.94 2.20
CA ASP A 434 -9.61 -6.65 1.53
C ASP A 434 -10.61 -5.61 2.03
N ALA A 435 -11.84 -6.02 2.31
CA ALA A 435 -12.87 -5.15 2.87
C ALA A 435 -12.48 -4.55 4.23
N GLU A 436 -12.06 -5.39 5.19
CA GLU A 436 -11.60 -4.89 6.51
C GLU A 436 -10.37 -4.01 6.36
N THR A 437 -9.44 -4.38 5.48
CA THR A 437 -8.24 -3.60 5.17
C THR A 437 -8.57 -2.19 4.67
N ILE A 438 -9.54 -2.07 3.76
CA ILE A 438 -10.02 -0.78 3.27
C ILE A 438 -10.65 0.00 4.42
N ALA A 439 -11.51 -0.64 5.22
CA ALA A 439 -12.19 0.02 6.34
C ALA A 439 -11.20 0.57 7.40
N GLU A 440 -10.21 -0.22 7.81
CA GLU A 440 -9.17 0.20 8.77
C GLU A 440 -8.33 1.35 8.21
N SER A 441 -7.93 1.26 6.94
CA SER A 441 -7.13 2.29 6.27
C SER A 441 -7.89 3.61 6.14
N VAL A 442 -9.18 3.54 5.80
CA VAL A 442 -10.06 4.70 5.72
C VAL A 442 -10.25 5.33 7.10
N ALA A 443 -10.55 4.50 8.13
CA ALA A 443 -10.75 4.98 9.49
C ALA A 443 -9.53 5.73 10.02
N PHE A 444 -8.32 5.22 9.75
CA PHE A 444 -7.09 5.91 10.11
C PHE A 444 -6.84 7.16 9.29
N THR A 445 -7.10 7.15 7.99
CA THR A 445 -6.91 8.34 7.15
C THR A 445 -7.80 9.48 7.62
N ILE A 446 -9.06 9.19 7.96
CA ILE A 446 -10.01 10.19 8.50
C ILE A 446 -9.59 10.60 9.91
N GLY A 447 -9.31 9.65 10.80
CA GLY A 447 -8.85 9.95 12.15
C GLY A 447 -7.64 10.88 12.11
N ALA A 448 -6.63 10.55 11.31
CA ALA A 448 -5.41 11.32 11.18
C ALA A 448 -5.63 12.72 10.59
N HIS A 449 -6.58 12.88 9.65
CA HIS A 449 -6.96 14.18 9.11
C HIS A 449 -7.51 15.10 10.22
N PHE A 450 -8.30 14.53 11.15
CA PHE A 450 -8.93 15.26 12.27
C PHE A 450 -8.16 15.12 13.60
N GLY A 451 -6.88 14.73 13.57
CA GLY A 451 -6.02 14.74 14.76
C GLY A 451 -6.19 13.57 15.71
N PHE A 452 -6.96 12.56 15.32
CA PHE A 452 -7.23 11.37 16.11
C PHE A 452 -6.34 10.21 15.64
N ASP A 453 -5.42 9.77 16.49
CA ASP A 453 -4.66 8.54 16.24
C ASP A 453 -5.53 7.32 16.56
N THR A 454 -5.98 6.62 15.53
CA THR A 454 -6.64 5.32 15.70
C THR A 454 -5.66 4.21 16.12
N GLY A 455 -4.36 4.53 16.26
CA GLY A 455 -3.30 3.71 16.82
C GLY A 455 -2.36 3.13 15.77
N THR A 456 -1.06 3.05 16.12
CA THR A 456 0.03 2.47 15.31
C THR A 456 -0.11 0.98 15.02
N ARG A 457 -0.87 0.24 15.84
CA ARG A 457 -1.06 -1.23 15.70
C ARG A 457 -2.03 -1.65 14.60
N SER A 458 -2.64 -0.73 13.86
CA SER A 458 -3.73 -1.04 12.91
C SER A 458 -3.26 -1.29 11.46
N PHE A 459 -1.95 -1.27 11.17
CA PHE A 459 -1.42 -1.50 9.81
C PHE A 459 -0.43 -2.67 9.60
N PRO A 460 -0.33 -3.73 10.44
CA PRO A 460 0.73 -4.71 10.20
C PRO A 460 0.53 -5.57 8.95
N TYR A 461 -0.63 -5.54 8.27
CA TYR A 461 -0.95 -6.54 7.24
C TYR A 461 -1.57 -6.03 5.93
N VAL A 462 -1.95 -4.76 5.83
CA VAL A 462 -2.73 -4.22 4.68
C VAL A 462 -2.04 -4.42 3.33
N ALA A 463 -0.71 -4.35 3.29
CA ALA A 463 0.03 -4.29 2.04
C ALA A 463 0.66 -5.64 1.62
N LEU A 464 0.56 -6.67 2.47
CA LEU A 464 0.98 -8.06 2.20
C LEU A 464 -0.10 -8.86 1.43
N TRP A 465 -1.35 -8.38 1.39
CA TRP A 465 -2.51 -9.19 1.01
C TRP A 465 -2.96 -9.01 -0.44
N ALA A 466 -2.50 -7.95 -1.10
CA ALA A 466 -2.61 -7.84 -2.53
C ALA A 466 -1.66 -8.87 -3.18
N LYS A 467 -2.18 -10.09 -3.38
CA LYS A 467 -1.50 -11.20 -4.06
C LYS A 467 -0.89 -10.76 -5.41
N ASP A 468 -1.43 -9.71 -6.00
CA ASP A 468 -0.93 -9.06 -7.20
C ASP A 468 -1.14 -7.53 -7.18
N LYS A 469 -0.36 -6.84 -8.01
CA LYS A 469 -0.34 -5.38 -8.11
C LYS A 469 -1.70 -4.73 -8.45
N LYS A 470 -2.57 -5.43 -9.19
CA LYS A 470 -3.88 -4.90 -9.59
C LYS A 470 -4.83 -4.82 -8.40
N THR A 471 -4.74 -5.80 -7.50
CA THR A 471 -5.52 -5.82 -6.25
C THR A 471 -5.08 -4.68 -5.34
N LEU A 472 -3.76 -4.43 -5.24
CA LEU A 472 -3.23 -3.29 -4.49
C LEU A 472 -3.74 -1.95 -5.05
N GLU A 473 -3.69 -1.78 -6.38
CA GLU A 473 -4.23 -0.61 -7.08
C GLU A 473 -5.72 -0.37 -6.75
N ALA A 474 -6.53 -1.41 -6.82
CA ALA A 474 -7.96 -1.34 -6.55
C ALA A 474 -8.24 -0.96 -5.09
N ASN A 475 -7.54 -1.57 -4.14
CA ASN A 475 -7.71 -1.28 -2.71
C ASN A 475 -7.30 0.16 -2.39
N LEU A 476 -6.16 0.62 -2.90
CA LEU A 476 -5.71 2.00 -2.73
C LEU A 476 -6.66 3.03 -3.36
N ALA A 477 -7.25 2.70 -4.51
CA ALA A 477 -8.27 3.52 -5.14
C ALA A 477 -9.56 3.58 -4.32
N ALA A 478 -9.98 2.46 -3.74
CA ALA A 478 -11.13 2.40 -2.84
C ALA A 478 -10.90 3.25 -1.59
N ILE A 479 -9.75 3.09 -0.92
CA ILE A 479 -9.37 3.87 0.27
C ILE A 479 -9.42 5.36 -0.05
N ARG A 480 -8.74 5.80 -1.12
CA ARG A 480 -8.75 7.21 -1.53
C ARG A 480 -10.16 7.74 -1.78
N LYS A 481 -10.98 7.02 -2.56
CA LYS A 481 -12.34 7.44 -2.91
C LYS A 481 -13.22 7.58 -1.66
N VAL A 482 -13.16 6.59 -0.78
CA VAL A 482 -13.98 6.55 0.43
C VAL A 482 -13.53 7.60 1.44
N SER A 483 -12.23 7.70 1.72
CA SER A 483 -11.67 8.72 2.60
C SER A 483 -11.99 10.14 2.12
N GLY A 484 -11.80 10.43 0.83
CA GLY A 484 -12.14 11.75 0.27
C GLY A 484 -13.63 12.08 0.44
N LYS A 485 -14.53 11.13 0.15
CA LYS A 485 -15.97 11.32 0.32
C LYS A 485 -16.37 11.64 1.76
N ILE A 486 -15.75 10.96 2.74
CA ILE A 486 -16.06 11.18 4.15
C ILE A 486 -15.47 12.50 4.63
N ILE A 487 -14.19 12.79 4.32
CA ILE A 487 -13.53 14.05 4.69
C ILE A 487 -14.31 15.25 4.12
N ASP A 488 -14.63 15.24 2.82
CA ASP A 488 -15.38 16.32 2.18
C ASP A 488 -16.77 16.49 2.81
N GLY A 489 -17.42 15.38 3.19
CA GLY A 489 -18.71 15.40 3.87
C GLY A 489 -18.64 16.04 5.27
N LEU A 490 -17.59 15.74 6.03
CA LEU A 490 -17.34 16.30 7.36
C LEU A 490 -16.98 17.79 7.27
N GLU A 491 -16.08 18.18 6.36
CA GLU A 491 -15.69 19.58 6.15
C GLU A 491 -16.88 20.46 5.71
N GLN A 492 -17.73 19.97 4.79
CA GLN A 492 -18.93 20.70 4.38
C GLN A 492 -19.96 20.83 5.51
N GLY A 493 -20.05 19.82 6.38
CA GLY A 493 -20.86 19.87 7.59
C GLY A 493 -20.39 20.95 8.56
N ALA A 494 -19.08 21.03 8.79
CA ALA A 494 -18.47 22.03 9.67
C ALA A 494 -18.70 23.47 9.17
N VAL A 495 -18.56 23.72 7.87
CA VAL A 495 -18.82 25.05 7.27
C VAL A 495 -20.28 25.47 7.40
N LYS A 496 -21.23 24.53 7.24
CA LYS A 496 -22.66 24.82 7.42
C LYS A 496 -23.01 25.14 8.87
N MET A 497 -22.35 24.50 9.85
CA MET A 497 -22.56 24.81 11.27
C MET A 497 -21.98 26.17 11.66
N ALA A 498 -20.81 26.55 11.12
CA ALA A 498 -20.19 27.84 11.37
C ALA A 498 -20.94 29.03 10.72
N GLY A 499 -21.62 28.81 9.59
CA GLY A 499 -22.41 29.85 8.90
C GLY A 499 -23.82 30.09 9.47
N VAL A 500 -24.23 29.30 10.48
CA VAL A 500 -25.54 29.39 11.15
C VAL A 500 -25.42 29.93 12.59
N ALA A 501 -24.19 30.19 13.05
CA ALA A 501 -23.89 30.72 14.38
C ALA A 501 -23.98 32.25 14.46
#